data_AF-A0AAD6P585-F1
#
_entry.id   AF-A0AAD6P585-F1
#
_cell.length_a   1.000
_cell.length_b   1.000
_cell.length_c   1.000
_cell.angle_alpha   90.00
_cell.angle_beta   90.00
_cell.angle_gamma   90.00
#
_symmetry.space_group_name_H-M   'P 1'
#
loop_
_entity.id
_entity.type
_entity.pdbx_description
1 polymer ?
#
loop_
_entity_poly.entity_id
_entity_poly.type
_entity_poly.pdbx_seq_one_letter_code
_entity_poly.pdbx_strand_id
1 'polypeptide(L)'
;MVIHVGVVVPWVGQKFIGIPVVYPSGFSLQDEGDGTITLSSLIDPDLRLTYVLTHHGKLTDQHWSSKKGGWIYDWEVPSTECDIYGKCGPFGRCDAQISPICRCLKGFVPKYQDEWNKGIWTSGCVRMTSLQCDRIRNGSEVGKEDGFMKLEMMKVPTFAEYLPSSGSEQACKDECLKNCTCVAYSYYNGFGCMVWTGNLIDIQKFSQGGADLNIRLAYTEFVADKKRNLKVIISMSVIGGATAIFICVFFYWKWMATHRERKLRSEETLSFKTREAQETAFDVNLPENAMEVKLEPLFRLQVLETATNNFHISNKLGQGGFGGVYRVTLLE
;
A
#
# COMPACT_ATOMS: atom_id res chain seq x y z
N MET A 1 17.45 1.14 -46.24
CA MET A 1 16.28 1.50 -45.41
C MET A 1 16.70 1.32 -43.96
N VAL A 2 17.08 2.41 -43.29
CA VAL A 2 17.51 2.36 -41.88
C VAL A 2 16.23 2.28 -41.05
N ILE A 3 15.82 1.07 -40.72
CA ILE A 3 14.66 0.85 -39.85
C ILE A 3 15.17 1.02 -38.43
N HIS A 4 14.80 2.13 -37.79
CA HIS A 4 14.94 2.32 -36.36
C HIS A 4 14.01 1.31 -35.66
N VAL A 5 14.45 0.06 -35.56
CA VAL A 5 13.92 -0.86 -34.55
C VAL A 5 14.14 -0.16 -33.22
N GLY A 6 13.06 0.04 -32.46
CA GLY A 6 13.02 0.91 -31.28
C GLY A 6 14.29 0.81 -30.44
N VAL A 7 14.85 1.97 -30.10
CA VAL A 7 16.18 2.15 -29.50
C VAL A 7 16.63 0.93 -28.71
N VAL A 8 17.61 0.23 -29.27
CA VAL A 8 18.28 -0.89 -28.63
C VAL A 8 18.94 -0.36 -27.36
N VAL A 9 18.33 -0.72 -26.24
CA VAL A 9 18.72 -0.43 -24.86
C VAL A 9 20.09 -1.05 -24.60
N PRO A 10 20.88 -0.58 -23.60
CA PRO A 10 22.24 -1.07 -23.38
C PRO A 10 22.29 -2.61 -23.28
N TRP A 11 23.21 -3.21 -24.05
CA TRP A 11 23.47 -4.64 -24.02
C TRP A 11 24.27 -5.01 -22.77
N VAL A 12 23.69 -5.87 -21.95
CA VAL A 12 24.43 -6.65 -20.96
C VAL A 12 24.99 -7.85 -21.66
N GLY A 13 26.24 -8.24 -21.40
CA GLY A 13 26.89 -9.46 -21.93
C GLY A 13 26.08 -10.78 -21.88
N GLN A 14 24.85 -10.75 -21.36
CA GLN A 14 23.84 -11.82 -21.36
C GLN A 14 22.39 -11.37 -21.73
N LYS A 15 22.00 -10.07 -21.75
CA LYS A 15 20.62 -9.59 -22.01
C LYS A 15 20.49 -8.10 -22.37
N PHE A 16 19.41 -7.66 -23.01
CA PHE A 16 19.09 -6.22 -23.20
C PHE A 16 18.30 -5.65 -22.01
N ILE A 17 18.66 -4.46 -21.48
CA ILE A 17 18.04 -3.88 -20.28
C ILE A 17 16.56 -3.50 -20.47
N GLY A 18 16.09 -3.27 -21.70
CA GLY A 18 14.68 -2.96 -21.96
C GLY A 18 13.96 -3.90 -22.91
N ILE A 19 14.41 -5.14 -23.00
CA ILE A 19 13.57 -6.24 -23.51
C ILE A 19 13.49 -7.30 -22.40
N PRO A 20 12.49 -7.23 -21.51
CA PRO A 20 12.39 -8.13 -20.35
C PRO A 20 12.17 -9.60 -20.74
N VAL A 21 11.78 -9.87 -21.99
CA VAL A 21 11.35 -11.19 -22.48
C VAL A 21 12.47 -11.97 -23.18
N VAL A 22 13.63 -11.37 -23.49
CA VAL A 22 14.73 -12.16 -24.09
C VAL A 22 15.30 -13.09 -23.02
N TYR A 23 15.03 -14.38 -23.18
CA TYR A 23 15.66 -15.45 -22.39
C TYR A 23 17.19 -15.24 -22.41
N PRO A 24 17.83 -14.93 -21.26
CA PRO A 24 19.24 -14.53 -21.20
C PRO A 24 20.24 -15.66 -21.53
N SER A 25 19.75 -16.86 -21.78
CA SER A 25 20.56 -18.06 -21.92
C SER A 25 20.83 -18.33 -23.40
N GLY A 26 21.98 -17.86 -23.91
CA GLY A 26 22.51 -18.34 -25.19
C GLY A 26 23.11 -17.27 -26.08
N PHE A 27 22.70 -16.00 -25.94
CA PHE A 27 23.17 -14.94 -26.83
C PHE A 27 24.46 -14.27 -26.34
N SER A 28 25.42 -14.10 -27.23
CA SER A 28 26.61 -13.27 -27.02
C SER A 28 26.70 -12.21 -28.11
N LEU A 29 26.94 -10.97 -27.71
CA LEU A 29 27.06 -9.83 -28.61
C LEU A 29 28.50 -9.37 -28.60
N GLN A 30 29.10 -9.30 -29.77
CA GLN A 30 30.47 -8.87 -29.98
C GLN A 30 30.47 -7.66 -30.90
N ASP A 31 31.10 -6.58 -30.44
CA ASP A 31 31.41 -5.43 -31.27
C ASP A 31 32.72 -5.73 -32.00
N GLU A 32 32.68 -5.70 -33.33
CA GLU A 32 33.83 -5.99 -34.19
C GLU A 32 34.74 -4.77 -34.39
N GLY A 33 34.34 -3.59 -33.88
CA GLY A 33 35.13 -2.37 -33.89
C GLY A 33 35.09 -1.58 -35.21
N ASP A 34 34.44 -2.11 -36.24
CA ASP A 34 34.15 -1.45 -37.52
C ASP A 34 32.71 -0.91 -37.62
N GLY A 35 31.96 -0.99 -36.52
CA GLY A 35 30.53 -0.67 -36.45
C GLY A 35 29.61 -1.87 -36.69
N THR A 36 30.17 -3.05 -36.99
CA THR A 36 29.42 -4.31 -37.07
C THR A 36 29.26 -4.90 -35.67
N ILE A 37 28.01 -5.25 -35.35
CA ILE A 37 27.66 -5.91 -34.09
C ILE A 37 27.18 -7.33 -34.43
N THR A 38 27.93 -8.33 -33.97
CA THR A 38 27.61 -9.74 -34.17
C THR A 38 26.90 -10.29 -32.95
N LEU A 39 25.64 -10.72 -33.15
CA LEU A 39 24.85 -11.42 -32.15
C LEU A 39 24.88 -12.93 -32.48
N SER A 40 25.60 -13.70 -31.67
CA SER A 40 25.69 -15.17 -31.78
C SER A 40 24.83 -15.83 -30.72
N SER A 41 24.33 -17.05 -30.98
CA SER A 41 23.50 -17.78 -30.02
C SER A 41 23.89 -19.25 -29.92
N LEU A 42 23.96 -19.77 -28.68
CA LEU A 42 24.10 -21.19 -28.37
C LEU A 42 22.72 -21.84 -28.22
N ILE A 43 21.97 -21.85 -29.31
CA ILE A 43 20.68 -22.52 -29.37
C ILE A 43 20.88 -23.94 -29.91
N ASP A 44 20.13 -24.89 -29.34
CA ASP A 44 20.06 -26.26 -29.82
C ASP A 44 19.81 -26.26 -31.35
N PRO A 45 20.65 -26.92 -32.17
CA PRO A 45 20.47 -26.95 -33.62
C PRO A 45 19.09 -27.50 -34.07
N ASP A 46 18.41 -28.28 -33.23
CA ASP A 46 17.05 -28.74 -33.49
C ASP A 46 15.99 -27.64 -33.27
N LEU A 47 16.29 -26.65 -32.43
CA LEU A 47 15.46 -25.47 -32.21
C LEU A 47 15.80 -24.41 -33.27
N ARG A 48 15.15 -24.50 -34.43
CA ARG A 48 15.28 -23.54 -35.54
C ARG A 48 14.70 -22.16 -35.18
N LEU A 49 15.33 -21.43 -34.27
CA LEU A 49 14.93 -20.08 -33.87
C LEU A 49 15.44 -19.05 -34.89
N THR A 50 14.55 -18.17 -35.33
CA THR A 50 14.89 -17.03 -36.20
C THR A 50 14.22 -15.76 -35.67
N TYR A 51 14.94 -14.64 -35.73
CA TYR A 51 14.36 -13.33 -35.49
C TYR A 51 13.96 -12.70 -36.82
N VAL A 52 12.72 -12.25 -36.92
CA VAL A 52 12.15 -11.69 -38.15
C VAL A 52 11.64 -10.28 -37.87
N LEU A 53 12.06 -9.35 -38.70
CA LEU A 53 11.44 -8.03 -38.79
C LEU A 53 10.30 -8.11 -39.81
N THR A 54 9.07 -8.01 -39.32
CA THR A 54 7.87 -8.08 -40.17
C THR A 54 7.70 -6.81 -41.01
N HIS A 55 6.91 -6.87 -42.07
CA HIS A 55 6.59 -5.72 -42.92
C HIS A 55 5.82 -4.60 -42.18
N HIS A 56 5.28 -4.89 -40.99
CA HIS A 56 4.68 -3.90 -40.10
C HIS A 56 5.69 -3.22 -39.16
N GLY A 57 6.98 -3.54 -39.26
CA GLY A 57 8.03 -2.97 -38.41
C GLY A 57 8.10 -3.55 -37.00
N LYS A 58 7.46 -4.72 -36.77
CA LYS A 58 7.60 -5.46 -35.51
C LYS A 58 8.69 -6.50 -35.61
N LEU A 59 9.56 -6.56 -34.59
CA LEU A 59 10.53 -7.63 -34.41
C LEU A 59 9.88 -8.76 -33.63
N THR A 60 9.96 -9.99 -34.13
CA THR A 60 9.42 -11.19 -33.49
C THR A 60 10.43 -12.32 -33.59
N ASP A 61 10.39 -13.24 -32.64
CA ASP A 61 11.05 -14.53 -32.80
C ASP A 61 10.08 -15.60 -33.28
N GLN A 62 10.60 -16.53 -34.07
CA GLN A 62 9.85 -17.67 -34.53
C GLN A 62 10.71 -18.94 -34.48
N HIS A 63 10.12 -20.06 -34.07
CA HIS A 63 10.76 -21.36 -34.10
C HIS A 63 9.87 -22.41 -34.78
N TRP A 64 10.48 -23.37 -35.47
CA TRP A 64 9.72 -24.46 -36.10
C TRP A 64 9.34 -25.52 -35.07
N SER A 65 8.06 -25.88 -35.00
CA SER A 65 7.59 -26.97 -34.15
C SER A 65 7.19 -28.19 -34.98
N SER A 66 8.00 -29.25 -34.92
CA SER A 66 7.70 -30.53 -35.57
C SER A 66 6.40 -31.16 -35.05
N LYS A 67 6.03 -30.91 -33.78
CA LYS A 67 4.77 -31.39 -33.19
C LYS A 67 3.54 -30.70 -33.79
N LYS A 68 3.62 -29.40 -34.08
CA LYS A 68 2.50 -28.62 -34.66
C LYS A 68 2.56 -28.56 -36.19
N GLY A 69 3.67 -28.96 -36.81
CA GLY A 69 3.88 -28.88 -38.25
C GLY A 69 3.94 -27.44 -38.78
N GLY A 70 4.41 -26.48 -37.98
CA GLY A 70 4.41 -25.07 -38.33
C GLY A 70 5.31 -24.20 -37.46
N TRP A 71 5.43 -22.93 -37.86
CA TRP A 71 6.14 -21.90 -37.09
C TRP A 71 5.32 -21.48 -35.87
N ILE A 72 5.99 -21.38 -34.73
CA ILE A 72 5.49 -20.80 -33.49
C ILE A 72 6.20 -19.45 -33.31
N TYR A 73 5.44 -18.44 -32.88
CA TYR A 73 5.93 -17.10 -32.57
C TYR A 73 5.84 -16.90 -31.06
N ASP A 74 6.93 -16.57 -30.38
CA ASP A 74 6.96 -16.53 -28.91
C ASP A 74 6.76 -15.10 -28.37
N TRP A 75 7.36 -14.09 -29.01
CA TRP A 75 7.16 -12.69 -28.65
C TRP A 75 7.25 -11.73 -29.84
N GLU A 76 6.73 -10.51 -29.66
CA GLU A 76 6.87 -9.41 -30.61
C GLU A 76 7.19 -8.09 -29.90
N VAL A 77 7.95 -7.19 -30.53
CA VAL A 77 8.22 -5.83 -30.06
C VAL A 77 8.03 -4.85 -31.23
N PRO A 78 7.35 -3.71 -31.04
CA PRO A 78 6.64 -3.30 -29.81
C PRO A 78 5.39 -4.16 -29.54
N SER A 79 5.23 -4.58 -28.27
CA SER A 79 4.08 -5.36 -27.77
C SER A 79 3.00 -4.46 -27.14
N THR A 80 3.43 -3.35 -26.55
CA THR A 80 2.58 -2.36 -25.90
C THR A 80 2.91 -0.96 -26.41
N GLU A 81 2.01 0.00 -26.15
CA GLU A 81 2.29 1.41 -26.44
C GLU A 81 3.53 1.94 -25.70
N CYS A 82 3.92 1.35 -24.57
CA CYS A 82 5.10 1.74 -23.83
C CYS A 82 6.42 1.34 -24.51
N ASP A 83 6.38 0.36 -25.41
CA ASP A 83 7.55 -0.06 -26.18
C ASP A 83 7.82 0.90 -27.35
N ILE A 84 6.87 1.80 -27.65
CA ILE A 84 7.04 2.88 -28.62
C ILE A 84 7.98 3.93 -28.01
N TYR A 85 9.09 4.18 -28.71
CA TYR A 85 10.11 5.11 -28.27
C TYR A 85 9.52 6.47 -27.88
N GLY A 86 9.82 6.92 -26.66
CA GLY A 86 9.45 8.25 -26.18
C GLY A 86 7.95 8.46 -25.99
N LYS A 87 7.15 7.40 -25.84
CA LYS A 87 5.68 7.47 -25.71
C LYS A 87 5.16 8.51 -24.70
N CYS A 88 5.83 8.66 -23.56
CA CYS A 88 5.43 9.57 -22.48
C CYS A 88 6.16 10.92 -22.47
N GLY A 89 6.95 11.22 -23.51
CA GLY A 89 7.73 12.45 -23.61
C GLY A 89 8.84 12.59 -22.55
N PRO A 90 9.51 13.75 -22.51
CA PRO A 90 10.57 14.05 -21.54
C PRO A 90 10.09 13.95 -20.09
N PHE A 91 10.88 13.33 -19.21
CA PHE A 91 10.60 13.15 -17.78
C PHE A 91 9.25 12.51 -17.45
N GLY A 92 8.64 11.84 -18.43
CA GLY A 92 7.49 10.95 -18.27
C GLY A 92 7.95 9.49 -18.23
N ARG A 93 7.32 8.67 -17.38
CA ARG A 93 7.50 7.22 -17.37
C ARG A 93 6.25 6.53 -17.91
N CYS A 94 6.45 5.48 -18.70
CA CYS A 94 5.38 4.60 -19.16
C CYS A 94 5.23 3.39 -18.24
N ASP A 95 4.00 2.95 -18.01
CA ASP A 95 3.68 1.76 -17.24
C ASP A 95 2.43 1.13 -17.85
N ALA A 96 2.62 0.02 -18.57
CA ALA A 96 1.57 -0.63 -19.33
C ALA A 96 0.49 -1.29 -18.43
N GLN A 97 0.73 -1.37 -17.11
CA GLN A 97 -0.17 -2.02 -16.16
C GLN A 97 -1.19 -1.06 -15.53
N ILE A 98 -1.10 0.25 -15.84
CA ILE A 98 -1.92 1.28 -15.21
C ILE A 98 -2.61 2.16 -16.25
N SER A 99 -3.72 2.77 -15.85
CA SER A 99 -4.40 3.82 -16.62
C SER A 99 -4.44 5.13 -15.83
N PRO A 100 -3.99 6.27 -16.41
CA PRO A 100 -3.31 6.39 -17.70
C PRO A 100 -1.90 5.77 -17.67
N ILE A 101 -1.44 5.27 -18.82
CA ILE A 101 -0.14 4.57 -18.96
C ILE A 101 1.06 5.49 -18.71
N CYS A 102 0.92 6.80 -18.92
CA CYS A 102 1.98 7.79 -18.72
C CYS A 102 1.79 8.56 -17.41
N ARG A 103 2.86 8.68 -16.64
CA ARG A 103 2.92 9.54 -15.45
C ARG A 103 4.23 10.32 -15.43
N CYS A 104 4.19 11.55 -14.92
CA CYS A 104 5.42 12.28 -14.63
C CYS A 104 6.25 11.55 -13.56
N LEU A 105 7.57 11.66 -13.67
CA LEU A 105 8.47 11.29 -12.60
C LEU A 105 8.17 12.12 -11.35
N LYS A 106 8.45 11.57 -10.16
CA LYS A 106 8.22 12.31 -8.91
C LYS A 106 9.12 13.56 -8.87
N GLY A 107 8.56 14.69 -8.45
CA GLY A 107 9.21 16.01 -8.52
C GLY A 107 9.05 16.72 -9.87
N PHE A 108 8.26 16.16 -10.79
CA PHE A 108 7.92 16.74 -12.09
C PHE A 108 6.41 16.82 -12.26
N VAL A 109 5.98 17.78 -13.07
CA VAL A 109 4.57 18.05 -13.41
C VAL A 109 4.40 18.16 -14.93
N PRO A 110 3.22 17.89 -15.50
CA PRO A 110 3.01 18.02 -16.93
C PRO A 110 3.36 19.43 -17.41
N LYS A 111 4.05 19.53 -18.55
CA LYS A 111 4.37 20.84 -19.14
C LYS A 111 3.10 21.62 -19.51
N TYR A 112 2.12 20.90 -20.06
CA TYR A 112 0.79 21.41 -20.38
C TYR A 112 -0.27 20.47 -19.82
N GLN A 113 -0.98 20.91 -18.78
CA GLN A 113 -1.94 20.06 -18.06
C GLN A 113 -3.13 19.64 -18.95
N ASP A 114 -3.59 20.52 -19.83
CA ASP A 114 -4.73 20.26 -20.72
C ASP A 114 -4.42 19.18 -21.76
N GLU A 115 -3.20 19.15 -22.30
CA GLU A 115 -2.73 18.09 -23.20
C GLU A 115 -2.66 16.76 -22.45
N TRP A 116 -2.07 16.78 -21.25
CA TRP A 116 -1.88 15.58 -20.43
C TRP A 116 -3.22 14.93 -20.05
N ASN A 117 -4.21 15.74 -19.68
CA ASN A 117 -5.56 15.29 -19.34
C ASN A 117 -6.30 14.66 -20.53
N LYS A 118 -5.92 15.03 -21.77
CA LYS A 118 -6.46 14.47 -23.02
C LYS A 118 -5.69 13.24 -23.51
N GLY A 119 -4.69 12.77 -22.78
CA GLY A 119 -3.82 11.66 -23.20
C GLY A 119 -2.76 12.05 -24.22
N ILE A 120 -2.46 13.35 -24.37
CA ILE A 120 -1.38 13.86 -25.22
C ILE A 120 -0.16 14.10 -24.34
N TRP A 121 0.82 13.20 -24.40
CA TRP A 121 1.99 13.20 -23.50
C TRP A 121 3.29 13.68 -24.17
N THR A 122 3.24 14.08 -25.44
CA THR A 122 4.42 14.44 -26.26
C THR A 122 5.24 15.57 -25.64
N SER A 123 4.59 16.55 -25.04
CA SER A 123 5.23 17.68 -24.35
C SER A 123 5.96 17.29 -23.05
N GLY A 124 5.68 16.09 -22.52
CA GLY A 124 6.30 15.54 -21.33
C GLY A 124 6.01 16.35 -20.07
N CYS A 125 6.97 16.26 -19.15
CA CYS A 125 6.92 16.86 -17.84
C CYS A 125 8.09 17.83 -17.64
N VAL A 126 7.89 18.80 -16.76
CA VAL A 126 8.91 19.76 -16.33
C VAL A 126 9.13 19.65 -14.84
N ARG A 127 10.34 19.95 -14.41
CA ARG A 127 10.73 19.91 -13.00
C ARG A 127 9.94 20.94 -12.20
N MET A 128 9.44 20.54 -11.04
CA MET A 128 8.64 21.41 -10.17
C MET A 128 9.51 22.38 -9.37
N THR A 129 10.61 21.88 -8.79
CA THR A 129 11.54 22.69 -7.99
C THR A 129 12.92 22.72 -8.61
N SER A 130 13.50 23.91 -8.76
CA SER A 130 14.86 24.14 -9.26
C SER A 130 15.92 23.47 -8.39
N LEU A 131 16.97 22.94 -9.02
CA LEU A 131 18.10 22.31 -8.33
C LEU A 131 18.95 23.34 -7.57
N GLN A 132 19.86 22.87 -6.73
CA GLN A 132 20.77 23.74 -5.99
C GLN A 132 21.62 24.62 -6.91
N CYS A 133 22.20 24.05 -7.97
CA CYS A 133 23.03 24.81 -8.91
C CYS A 133 22.27 25.97 -9.59
N ASP A 134 21.00 25.75 -9.95
CA ASP A 134 20.16 26.78 -10.56
C ASP A 134 19.87 27.92 -9.57
N ARG A 135 19.62 27.57 -8.30
CA ARG A 135 19.37 28.54 -7.22
C ARG A 135 20.61 29.39 -6.91
N ILE A 136 21.79 28.77 -6.86
CA ILE A 136 23.07 29.45 -6.65
C ILE A 136 23.34 30.44 -7.78
N ARG A 137 23.16 30.03 -9.04
CA ARG A 137 23.32 30.92 -10.22
C ARG A 137 22.39 32.12 -10.17
N ASN A 138 21.18 31.95 -9.64
CA ASN A 138 20.18 33.01 -9.50
C ASN A 138 20.34 33.86 -8.22
N GLY A 139 21.47 33.76 -7.50
CA GLY A 139 21.77 34.60 -6.34
C GLY A 139 20.95 34.29 -5.08
N SER A 140 20.31 33.11 -5.02
CA SER A 140 19.58 32.65 -3.84
C SER A 140 20.54 31.98 -2.84
N GLU A 141 20.23 31.99 -1.54
CA GLU A 141 21.03 31.36 -0.47
C GLU A 141 21.50 29.94 -0.81
N VAL A 142 22.65 29.56 -0.24
CA VAL A 142 23.22 28.20 -0.27
C VAL A 142 22.26 27.24 0.44
N GLY A 143 21.26 26.78 -0.32
CA GLY A 143 20.36 25.73 0.11
C GLY A 143 21.10 24.41 0.26
N LYS A 144 20.49 23.49 1.01
CA LYS A 144 20.99 22.12 1.14
C LYS A 144 21.16 21.46 -0.23
N GLU A 145 22.16 20.58 -0.30
CA GLU A 145 22.52 19.81 -1.48
C GLU A 145 21.33 19.01 -2.02
N ASP A 146 21.27 18.88 -3.34
CA ASP A 146 20.28 18.04 -4.01
C ASP A 146 20.41 16.57 -3.58
N GLY A 147 19.31 15.83 -3.71
CA GLY A 147 19.29 14.40 -3.41
C GLY A 147 18.91 13.58 -4.63
N PHE A 148 18.96 12.26 -4.49
CA PHE A 148 18.48 11.33 -5.51
C PHE A 148 17.30 10.52 -5.01
N MET A 149 16.38 10.26 -5.93
CA MET A 149 15.29 9.35 -5.73
C MET A 149 15.48 8.12 -6.61
N LYS A 150 15.53 6.96 -5.96
CA LYS A 150 15.69 5.67 -6.61
C LYS A 150 14.35 5.20 -7.18
N LEU A 151 14.38 4.81 -8.45
CA LEU A 151 13.27 4.23 -9.19
C LEU A 151 13.68 2.83 -9.66
N GLU A 152 13.07 1.81 -9.07
CA GLU A 152 13.45 0.42 -9.31
C GLU A 152 12.80 -0.16 -10.56
N MET A 153 13.40 -1.20 -11.13
CA MET A 153 12.89 -1.98 -12.27
C MET A 153 12.46 -1.10 -13.45
N MET A 154 13.35 -0.20 -13.84
CA MET A 154 13.13 0.72 -14.94
C MET A 154 13.86 0.26 -16.20
N LYS A 155 13.22 0.44 -17.35
CA LYS A 155 13.93 0.73 -18.59
C LYS A 155 14.60 2.09 -18.41
N VAL A 156 15.93 2.10 -18.34
CA VAL A 156 16.68 3.34 -18.20
C VAL A 156 16.56 4.19 -19.47
N PRO A 157 16.66 5.53 -19.37
CA PRO A 157 16.53 6.42 -20.52
C PRO A 157 17.59 6.17 -21.59
N THR A 158 17.29 6.55 -22.82
CA THR A 158 18.27 6.52 -23.92
C THR A 158 19.39 7.55 -23.73
N PHE A 159 20.48 7.41 -24.50
CA PHE A 159 21.60 8.35 -24.59
C PHE A 159 22.31 8.63 -23.26
N ALA A 160 22.61 7.55 -22.52
CA ALA A 160 23.45 7.64 -21.33
C ALA A 160 24.90 7.98 -21.70
N GLU A 161 25.54 8.81 -20.88
CA GLU A 161 26.99 8.99 -20.87
C GLU A 161 27.59 7.97 -19.90
N TYR A 162 28.58 7.19 -20.36
CA TYR A 162 29.25 6.17 -19.53
C TYR A 162 30.46 6.78 -18.85
N LEU A 163 30.58 6.53 -17.54
CA LEU A 163 31.71 6.99 -16.71
C LEU A 163 32.54 5.79 -16.24
N PRO A 164 33.53 5.36 -17.04
CA PRO A 164 34.35 4.18 -16.73
C PRO A 164 35.22 4.36 -15.48
N SER A 165 35.52 5.60 -15.08
CA SER A 165 36.29 5.95 -13.87
C SER A 165 35.53 5.71 -12.56
N SER A 166 34.20 5.61 -12.62
CA SER A 166 33.38 5.50 -11.42
C SER A 166 33.19 4.04 -11.01
N GLY A 167 34.13 3.52 -10.22
CA GLY A 167 34.18 2.11 -9.78
C GLY A 167 33.15 1.69 -8.72
N SER A 168 32.23 2.56 -8.31
CA SER A 168 31.14 2.21 -7.39
C SER A 168 29.89 3.07 -7.60
N GLU A 169 28.74 2.59 -7.10
CA GLU A 169 27.48 3.37 -7.12
C GLU A 169 27.62 4.71 -6.39
N GLN A 170 28.36 4.72 -5.27
CA GLN A 170 28.58 5.94 -4.49
C GLN A 170 29.46 6.94 -5.26
N ALA A 171 30.51 6.48 -5.94
CA ALA A 171 31.31 7.34 -6.80
C ALA A 171 30.46 7.93 -7.95
N CYS A 172 29.55 7.14 -8.53
CA CYS A 172 28.68 7.56 -9.63
C CYS A 172 27.73 8.67 -9.19
N LYS A 173 27.16 8.50 -8.00
CA LYS A 173 26.34 9.52 -7.34
C LYS A 173 27.13 10.80 -7.09
N ASP A 174 28.33 10.71 -6.53
CA ASP A 174 29.13 11.88 -6.17
C ASP A 174 29.62 12.64 -7.40
N GLU A 175 29.94 11.94 -8.49
CA GLU A 175 30.31 12.53 -9.78
C GLU A 175 29.10 13.27 -10.40
N CYS A 176 27.91 12.66 -10.37
CA CYS A 176 26.69 13.33 -10.80
C CYS A 176 26.36 14.55 -9.92
N LEU A 177 26.54 14.51 -8.60
CA LEU A 177 26.30 15.67 -7.72
C LEU A 177 27.18 16.86 -8.08
N LYS A 178 28.48 16.60 -8.31
CA LYS A 178 29.46 17.61 -8.69
C LYS A 178 29.16 18.26 -10.03
N ASN A 179 28.53 17.52 -10.95
CA ASN A 179 28.13 18.04 -12.24
C ASN A 179 26.73 18.67 -12.18
N CYS A 180 26.64 20.00 -12.27
CA CYS A 180 25.38 20.73 -12.25
C CYS A 180 24.42 20.41 -13.40
N THR A 181 24.88 19.85 -14.52
CA THR A 181 24.00 19.45 -15.62
C THR A 181 23.45 18.04 -15.42
N CYS A 182 24.04 17.23 -14.53
CA CYS A 182 23.58 15.87 -14.31
C CYS A 182 22.18 15.85 -13.68
N VAL A 183 21.25 15.15 -14.34
CA VAL A 183 19.85 15.02 -13.93
C VAL A 183 19.50 13.65 -13.37
N ALA A 184 20.27 12.61 -13.70
CA ALA A 184 20.07 11.25 -13.22
C ALA A 184 21.34 10.41 -13.39
N TYR A 185 21.43 9.34 -12.62
CA TYR A 185 22.42 8.28 -12.84
C TYR A 185 21.79 6.90 -12.63
N SER A 186 22.48 5.87 -13.12
CA SER A 186 22.19 4.46 -12.87
C SER A 186 23.52 3.76 -12.69
N TYR A 187 23.58 2.83 -11.74
CA TYR A 187 24.76 2.02 -11.53
C TYR A 187 24.37 0.56 -11.61
N TYR A 188 25.15 -0.22 -12.36
CA TYR A 188 24.96 -1.65 -12.47
C TYR A 188 26.30 -2.36 -12.38
N ASN A 189 26.35 -3.43 -11.58
CA ASN A 189 27.50 -4.33 -11.48
C ASN A 189 27.68 -5.05 -12.83
N GLY A 190 28.36 -4.41 -13.77
CA GLY A 190 28.53 -4.84 -15.16
C GLY A 190 28.85 -3.67 -16.12
N PHE A 191 27.99 -2.63 -16.16
CA PHE A 191 28.18 -1.42 -17.00
C PHE A 191 28.91 -0.30 -16.29
N GLY A 192 29.04 -0.40 -14.97
CA GLY A 192 29.51 0.71 -14.15
C GLY A 192 28.47 1.83 -14.11
N CYS A 193 28.96 3.05 -14.22
CA CYS A 193 28.17 4.27 -14.04
C CYS A 193 27.64 4.80 -15.38
N MET A 194 26.32 5.00 -15.45
CA MET A 194 25.63 5.70 -16.51
C MET A 194 25.05 6.99 -15.94
N VAL A 195 25.28 8.12 -16.61
CA VAL A 195 24.73 9.42 -16.22
C VAL A 195 23.98 10.08 -17.37
N TRP A 196 23.03 10.95 -17.04
CA TRP A 196 22.28 11.74 -17.99
C TRP A 196 22.39 13.22 -17.62
N THR A 197 22.69 14.05 -18.60
CA THR A 197 22.84 15.52 -18.46
C THR A 197 21.70 16.30 -19.13
N GLY A 198 20.86 15.61 -19.92
CA GLY A 198 19.76 16.21 -20.69
C GLY A 198 18.38 15.71 -20.26
N ASN A 199 17.41 15.83 -21.18
CA ASN A 199 16.07 15.32 -20.95
C ASN A 199 16.08 13.79 -20.86
N LEU A 200 15.41 13.25 -19.84
CA LEU A 200 15.22 11.81 -19.72
C LEU A 200 14.05 11.38 -20.61
N ILE A 201 14.29 10.51 -21.58
CA ILE A 201 13.29 10.07 -22.55
C ILE A 201 13.32 8.54 -22.62
N ASP A 202 12.17 7.94 -22.94
CA ASP A 202 12.01 6.49 -23.14
C ASP A 202 12.13 5.66 -21.85
N ILE A 203 11.63 6.22 -20.74
CA ILE A 203 11.56 5.53 -19.45
C ILE A 203 10.29 4.68 -19.37
N GLN A 204 10.44 3.44 -18.96
CA GLN A 204 9.33 2.50 -18.73
C GLN A 204 9.52 1.78 -17.40
N LYS A 205 8.43 1.57 -16.66
CA LYS A 205 8.39 0.70 -15.49
C LYS A 205 8.09 -0.72 -15.92
N PHE A 206 8.94 -1.65 -15.52
CA PHE A 206 8.68 -3.07 -15.67
C PHE A 206 8.08 -3.69 -14.41
N SER A 207 7.36 -4.80 -14.61
CA SER A 207 6.88 -5.66 -13.53
C SER A 207 8.01 -6.54 -12.95
N GLN A 208 9.00 -6.87 -13.78
CA GLN A 208 10.18 -7.66 -13.42
C GLN A 208 11.38 -7.23 -14.27
N GLY A 209 12.59 -7.35 -13.71
CA GLY A 209 13.82 -7.01 -14.43
C GLY A 209 14.08 -5.50 -14.47
N GLY A 210 14.76 -5.03 -15.53
CA GLY A 210 15.22 -3.64 -15.64
C GLY A 210 16.41 -3.32 -14.74
N ALA A 211 16.67 -2.02 -14.58
CA ALA A 211 17.71 -1.48 -13.71
C ALA A 211 17.16 -0.34 -12.84
N ASP A 212 17.93 0.05 -11.83
CA ASP A 212 17.56 1.12 -10.92
C ASP A 212 18.01 2.48 -11.48
N LEU A 213 17.06 3.41 -11.63
CA LEU A 213 17.33 4.78 -12.08
C LEU A 213 17.25 5.74 -10.90
N ASN A 214 18.32 6.48 -10.63
CA ASN A 214 18.39 7.49 -9.58
C ASN A 214 18.20 8.88 -10.19
N ILE A 215 17.05 9.51 -9.95
CA ILE A 215 16.75 10.87 -10.47
C ILE A 215 17.17 11.94 -9.46
N ARG A 216 17.88 12.98 -9.92
CA ARG A 216 18.29 14.11 -9.09
C ARG A 216 17.09 15.01 -8.81
N LEU A 217 16.84 15.35 -7.55
CA LEU A 217 15.75 16.21 -7.08
C LEU A 217 16.26 17.22 -6.05
N ALA A 218 15.60 18.38 -5.97
CA ALA A 218 15.91 19.37 -4.96
C ALA A 218 15.65 18.82 -3.54
N TYR A 219 16.47 19.21 -2.56
CA TYR A 219 16.32 18.78 -1.16
C TYR A 219 14.89 18.97 -0.61
N THR A 220 14.23 20.05 -1.00
CA THR A 220 12.88 20.41 -0.56
C THR A 220 11.81 19.40 -0.98
N GLU A 221 12.00 18.67 -2.07
CA GLU A 221 11.10 17.61 -2.52
C GLU A 221 11.02 16.48 -1.47
N PHE A 222 12.14 16.13 -0.85
CA PHE A 222 12.19 15.09 0.19
C PHE A 222 11.57 15.56 1.51
N VAL A 223 11.70 16.85 1.84
CA VAL A 223 11.07 17.44 3.04
C VAL A 223 9.55 17.52 2.85
N ALA A 224 9.10 17.96 1.67
CA ALA A 224 7.69 18.03 1.33
C ALA A 224 7.02 16.65 1.40
N ASP A 225 7.70 15.62 0.88
CA ASP A 225 7.21 14.25 0.89
C ASP A 225 7.06 13.70 2.32
N LYS A 226 8.05 13.92 3.19
CA LYS A 226 7.96 13.56 4.62
C LYS A 226 6.76 14.22 5.31
N LYS A 227 6.55 15.53 5.07
CA LYS A 227 5.42 16.27 5.63
C LYS A 227 4.07 15.74 5.10
N ARG A 228 3.96 15.42 3.81
CA ARG A 228 2.75 14.85 3.21
C ARG A 228 2.42 13.48 3.80
N ASN A 229 3.42 12.61 3.91
CA ASN A 229 3.25 11.28 4.50
C ASN A 229 2.80 11.36 5.96
N LEU A 230 3.40 12.25 6.76
CA LEU A 230 2.97 12.48 8.14
C LEU A 230 1.51 12.96 8.23
N LYS A 231 1.09 13.90 7.38
CA LYS A 231 -0.31 14.36 7.32
C LYS A 231 -1.27 13.22 6.98
N VAL A 232 -0.92 12.37 6.02
CA VAL A 232 -1.75 11.21 5.63
C VAL A 232 -1.86 10.21 6.79
N ILE A 233 -0.74 9.87 7.44
CA ILE A 233 -0.74 8.97 8.60
C ILE A 233 -1.64 9.52 9.71
N ILE A 234 -1.50 10.80 10.07
CA ILE A 234 -2.33 11.44 11.10
C ILE A 234 -3.82 11.38 10.69
N SER A 235 -4.15 11.71 9.44
CA SER A 235 -5.55 11.66 8.98
C SER A 235 -6.15 10.25 9.07
N MET A 236 -5.40 9.22 8.69
CA MET A 236 -5.87 7.83 8.75
C MET A 236 -6.04 7.35 10.19
N SER A 237 -5.13 7.72 11.11
CA SER A 237 -5.27 7.41 12.53
C SER A 237 -6.48 8.07 13.17
N VAL A 238 -6.78 9.32 12.81
CA VAL A 238 -7.96 10.05 13.33
C VAL A 238 -9.25 9.41 12.82
N ILE A 239 -9.35 9.09 11.52
CA ILE A 239 -10.53 8.43 10.94
C ILE A 239 -10.71 7.04 11.56
N GLY A 240 -9.65 6.25 11.66
CA GLY A 240 -9.68 4.93 12.30
C GLY A 240 -10.14 5.00 13.76
N GLY A 241 -9.58 5.93 14.55
CA GLY A 241 -9.97 6.14 15.94
C GLY A 241 -11.44 6.55 16.09
N ALA A 242 -11.92 7.50 15.28
CA ALA A 242 -13.31 7.93 15.30
C ALA A 242 -14.27 6.77 14.96
N THR A 243 -13.98 6.00 13.91
CA THR A 243 -14.80 4.85 13.53
C THR A 243 -14.85 3.79 14.63
N ALA A 244 -13.72 3.47 15.27
CA ALA A 244 -13.68 2.53 16.38
C ALA A 244 -14.52 3.00 17.58
N ILE A 245 -14.46 4.29 17.93
CA ILE A 245 -15.27 4.88 19.00
C ILE A 245 -16.76 4.77 18.67
N PHE A 246 -17.17 5.11 17.45
CA PHE A 246 -18.56 4.97 17.00
C PHE A 246 -19.07 3.54 17.12
N ILE A 247 -18.25 2.56 16.73
CA ILE A 247 -18.57 1.14 16.84
C ILE A 247 -18.73 0.73 18.31
N CYS A 248 -17.80 1.14 19.18
CA CYS A 248 -17.87 0.85 20.62
C CYS A 248 -19.12 1.46 21.27
N VAL A 249 -19.47 2.70 20.94
CA VAL A 249 -20.68 3.37 21.45
C VAL A 249 -21.94 2.66 20.95
N PHE A 250 -22.00 2.27 19.68
CA PHE A 250 -23.12 1.52 19.13
C PHE A 250 -23.34 0.18 19.84
N PHE A 251 -22.27 -0.59 20.08
CA PHE A 251 -22.36 -1.84 20.82
C PHE A 251 -22.75 -1.62 22.29
N TYR A 252 -22.21 -0.58 22.93
CA TYR A 252 -22.58 -0.22 24.30
C TYR A 252 -24.06 0.14 24.42
N TRP A 253 -24.58 0.93 23.47
CA TRP A 253 -26.01 1.29 23.43
C TRP A 253 -26.89 0.06 23.21
N LYS A 254 -26.53 -0.83 22.28
CA LYS A 254 -27.26 -2.07 22.03
C LYS A 254 -27.26 -2.98 23.25
N TRP A 255 -26.13 -3.09 23.94
CA TRP A 255 -26.00 -3.86 25.18
C TRP A 255 -26.88 -3.27 26.29
N MET A 256 -26.86 -1.95 26.47
CA MET A 256 -27.69 -1.24 27.46
C MET A 256 -29.19 -1.37 27.18
N ALA A 257 -29.63 -1.31 25.91
CA ALA A 257 -31.03 -1.51 25.53
C ALA A 257 -31.50 -2.93 25.88
N THR A 258 -30.70 -3.94 25.54
CA THR A 258 -30.99 -5.35 25.86
C THR A 258 -31.02 -5.59 27.37
N HIS A 259 -30.17 -4.89 28.14
CA HIS A 259 -30.13 -4.99 29.60
C HIS A 259 -31.33 -4.30 30.26
N ARG A 260 -31.83 -3.19 29.70
CA ARG A 260 -33.05 -2.52 30.20
C ARG A 260 -34.29 -3.40 30.03
N GLU A 261 -34.42 -4.09 28.91
CA GLU A 261 -35.52 -5.05 28.68
C GLU A 261 -35.47 -6.23 29.65
N ARG A 262 -34.27 -6.76 29.95
CA ARG A 262 -34.11 -7.82 30.96
C ARG A 262 -34.46 -7.36 32.38
N LYS A 263 -34.19 -6.09 32.71
CA LYS A 263 -34.54 -5.52 34.02
C LYS A 263 -36.06 -5.32 34.17
N LEU A 264 -36.74 -4.81 33.14
CA LEU A 264 -38.19 -4.66 33.10
C LEU A 264 -38.91 -6.02 33.18
N ARG A 265 -38.42 -7.03 32.47
CA ARG A 265 -39.00 -8.39 32.49
C ARG A 265 -38.80 -9.10 33.83
N SER A 266 -37.71 -8.79 34.54
CA SER A 266 -37.42 -9.27 35.90
C SER A 266 -38.37 -8.67 36.94
N GLU A 267 -38.64 -7.35 36.87
CA GLU A 267 -39.63 -6.68 37.74
C GLU A 267 -41.06 -7.18 37.46
N GLU A 268 -41.41 -7.44 36.19
CA GLU A 268 -42.73 -7.94 35.81
C GLU A 268 -42.94 -9.41 36.22
N THR A 269 -41.91 -10.27 36.13
CA THR A 269 -41.98 -11.65 36.66
C THR A 269 -42.00 -11.71 38.18
N LEU A 270 -41.36 -10.76 38.88
CA LEU A 270 -41.46 -10.62 40.34
C LEU A 270 -42.88 -10.18 40.76
N SER A 271 -43.48 -9.26 40.01
CA SER A 271 -44.87 -8.79 40.20
C SER A 271 -45.89 -9.92 39.95
N PHE A 272 -45.72 -10.69 38.87
CA PHE A 272 -46.60 -11.82 38.55
C PHE A 272 -46.54 -12.94 39.59
N LYS A 273 -45.33 -13.31 40.05
CA LYS A 273 -45.16 -14.29 41.13
C LYS A 273 -45.72 -13.82 42.47
N THR A 274 -45.71 -12.51 42.74
CA THR A 274 -46.31 -11.95 43.96
C THR A 274 -47.83 -12.03 43.93
N ARG A 275 -48.47 -11.97 42.76
CA ARG A 275 -49.94 -12.12 42.61
C ARG A 275 -50.40 -13.57 42.73
N GLU A 276 -49.68 -14.53 42.15
CA GLU A 276 -50.04 -15.97 42.30
C GLU A 276 -49.86 -16.47 43.75
N ALA A 277 -48.86 -15.97 44.48
CA ALA A 277 -48.66 -16.33 45.90
C ALA A 277 -49.74 -15.76 46.84
N GLN A 278 -50.50 -14.74 46.41
CA GLN A 278 -51.58 -14.14 47.20
C GLN A 278 -52.94 -14.83 46.97
N GLU A 279 -53.13 -15.55 45.86
CA GLU A 279 -54.38 -16.29 45.57
C GLU A 279 -54.34 -17.78 45.99
N THR A 280 -53.20 -18.30 46.44
CA THR A 280 -53.03 -19.74 46.77
C THR A 280 -52.82 -20.04 48.26
N ALA A 281 -53.08 -19.07 49.15
CA ALA A 281 -53.06 -19.27 50.61
C ALA A 281 -54.47 -19.52 51.19
N PHE A 282 -55.23 -20.43 50.57
CA PHE A 282 -56.39 -21.07 51.22
C PHE A 282 -56.69 -22.43 50.55
N ASP A 283 -55.81 -23.41 50.73
CA ASP A 283 -56.26 -24.76 51.07
C ASP A 283 -55.09 -25.58 51.61
N VAL A 284 -55.29 -26.18 52.78
CA VAL A 284 -54.32 -27.07 53.43
C VAL A 284 -54.59 -28.48 52.91
N ASN A 285 -53.62 -29.09 52.21
CA ASN A 285 -53.40 -30.54 52.20
C ASN A 285 -51.97 -30.86 51.74
N LEU A 286 -51.13 -31.34 52.68
CA LEU A 286 -49.79 -31.84 52.42
C LEU A 286 -49.83 -33.19 51.66
N PRO A 287 -48.81 -33.45 50.83
CA PRO A 287 -48.17 -34.76 50.83
C PRO A 287 -46.69 -34.69 51.23
N GLU A 288 -46.28 -35.71 51.96
CA GLU A 288 -44.94 -35.99 52.48
C GLU A 288 -43.83 -36.04 51.41
N ASN A 289 -42.60 -35.79 51.89
CA ASN A 289 -41.30 -36.03 51.25
C ASN A 289 -40.76 -34.98 50.28
N ALA A 290 -40.18 -33.91 50.84
CA ALA A 290 -38.88 -33.41 50.42
C ALA A 290 -38.30 -32.51 51.52
N MET A 291 -37.23 -33.00 52.16
CA MET A 291 -36.42 -32.26 53.12
C MET A 291 -35.59 -31.21 52.36
N GLU A 292 -36.01 -29.94 52.43
CA GLU A 292 -35.14 -28.75 52.35
C GLU A 292 -35.97 -27.52 52.75
N VAL A 293 -35.99 -27.21 54.05
CA VAL A 293 -36.69 -26.04 54.61
C VAL A 293 -35.89 -24.79 54.26
N LYS A 294 -36.21 -24.19 53.12
CA LYS A 294 -35.80 -22.82 52.79
C LYS A 294 -36.83 -21.88 53.38
N LEU A 295 -36.50 -21.27 54.54
CA LEU A 295 -37.34 -20.25 55.18
C LEU A 295 -37.34 -19.00 54.27
N GLU A 296 -38.36 -18.84 53.42
CA GLU A 296 -38.58 -17.58 52.72
C GLU A 296 -39.23 -16.56 53.68
N PRO A 297 -38.71 -15.33 53.78
CA PRO A 297 -39.24 -14.34 54.71
C PRO A 297 -40.62 -13.87 54.22
N LEU A 298 -41.66 -14.25 54.96
CA LEU A 298 -43.07 -13.88 54.70
C LEU A 298 -43.33 -12.37 54.72
N PHE A 299 -42.39 -11.55 55.21
CA PHE A 299 -42.53 -10.10 55.33
C PHE A 299 -41.35 -9.35 54.71
N ARG A 300 -41.65 -8.30 53.94
CA ARG A 300 -40.64 -7.38 53.40
C ARG A 300 -39.93 -6.65 54.55
N LEU A 301 -38.61 -6.47 54.43
CA LEU A 301 -37.77 -5.84 55.45
C LEU A 301 -38.30 -4.46 55.88
N GLN A 302 -38.80 -3.65 54.94
CA GLN A 302 -39.39 -2.34 55.23
C GLN A 302 -40.60 -2.39 56.17
N VAL A 303 -41.42 -3.45 56.07
CA VAL A 303 -42.57 -3.65 56.97
C VAL A 303 -42.07 -3.96 58.38
N LEU A 304 -41.05 -4.83 58.48
CA LEU A 304 -40.43 -5.18 59.76
C LEU A 304 -39.73 -3.99 60.40
N GLU A 305 -39.00 -3.18 59.63
CA GLU A 305 -38.39 -1.94 60.08
C GLU A 305 -39.46 -1.00 60.61
N THR A 306 -40.53 -0.75 59.85
CA THR A 306 -41.60 0.15 60.29
C THR A 306 -42.25 -0.35 61.58
N ALA A 307 -42.60 -1.63 61.64
CA ALA A 307 -43.35 -2.21 62.75
C ALA A 307 -42.49 -2.42 64.02
N THR A 308 -41.16 -2.49 63.88
CA THR A 308 -40.20 -2.51 65.01
C THR A 308 -39.63 -1.13 65.34
N ASN A 309 -40.06 -0.07 64.63
CA ASN A 309 -39.46 1.26 64.68
C ASN A 309 -37.93 1.21 64.41
N ASN A 310 -37.56 0.70 63.25
CA ASN A 310 -36.21 0.49 62.76
C ASN A 310 -35.33 -0.32 63.72
N PHE A 311 -35.88 -1.40 64.29
CA PHE A 311 -35.22 -2.26 65.28
C PHE A 311 -34.64 -1.48 66.48
N HIS A 312 -35.36 -0.44 66.93
CA HIS A 312 -34.90 0.38 68.04
C HIS A 312 -34.74 -0.45 69.32
N ILE A 313 -33.69 -0.16 70.10
CA ILE A 313 -33.33 -0.99 71.26
C ILE A 313 -34.40 -1.02 72.36
N SER A 314 -35.22 0.03 72.45
CA SER A 314 -36.38 0.07 73.36
C SER A 314 -37.43 -0.99 73.06
N ASN A 315 -37.48 -1.49 71.82
CA ASN A 315 -38.37 -2.57 71.42
C ASN A 315 -37.70 -3.94 71.52
N LYS A 316 -36.42 -4.03 71.92
CA LYS A 316 -35.71 -5.29 72.05
C LYS A 316 -36.13 -6.02 73.32
N LEU A 317 -36.67 -7.22 73.17
CA LEU A 317 -37.11 -8.07 74.26
C LEU A 317 -35.97 -8.95 74.79
N GLY A 318 -34.97 -9.26 73.97
CA GLY A 318 -33.82 -10.08 74.36
C GLY A 318 -32.90 -10.42 73.19
N GLN A 319 -31.79 -11.10 73.46
CA GLN A 319 -30.89 -11.63 72.43
C GLN A 319 -30.30 -12.96 72.87
N GLY A 320 -30.34 -13.95 71.98
CA GLY A 320 -29.73 -15.27 72.16
C GLY A 320 -28.86 -15.67 70.98
N GLY A 321 -28.44 -16.94 70.93
CA GLY A 321 -27.57 -17.49 69.88
C GLY A 321 -28.14 -17.44 68.46
N PHE A 322 -29.43 -17.16 68.32
CA PHE A 322 -30.12 -17.02 67.03
C PHE A 322 -30.50 -15.57 66.67
N GLY A 323 -30.01 -14.58 67.42
CA GLY A 323 -30.24 -13.15 67.15
C GLY A 323 -31.08 -12.42 68.19
N GLY A 324 -31.37 -11.14 67.92
CA GLY A 324 -32.17 -10.27 68.77
C GLY A 324 -33.67 -10.41 68.49
N VAL A 325 -34.48 -10.46 69.54
CA VAL A 325 -35.94 -10.52 69.47
C VAL A 325 -36.50 -9.12 69.75
N TYR A 326 -37.37 -8.62 68.87
CA TYR A 326 -37.98 -7.29 69.00
C TYR A 326 -39.50 -7.40 69.08
N ARG A 327 -40.11 -6.53 69.89
CA ARG A 327 -41.54 -6.31 69.94
C ARG A 327 -41.98 -5.54 68.69
N VAL A 328 -43.04 -6.03 68.06
CA VAL A 328 -43.62 -5.46 66.85
C VAL A 328 -44.99 -4.85 67.19
N THR A 329 -45.31 -3.69 66.62
CA THR A 329 -46.67 -3.14 66.63
C THR A 329 -47.17 -3.12 65.19
N LEU A 330 -48.21 -3.91 64.89
CA LEU A 330 -48.84 -3.90 63.58
C LEU A 330 -49.74 -2.65 63.49
N LEU A 331 -49.48 -1.82 62.50
CA LEU A 331 -50.39 -0.73 62.12
C LEU A 331 -51.47 -1.36 61.22
N GLU A 332 -52.74 -1.22 61.56
CA GLU A 332 -53.87 -1.60 60.69
C GLU A 332 -53.91 -0.73 59.42
#